data_AF-A0A7M6DMG7-F1
#
_entry.id   AF-A0A7M6DMG7-F1
#
_cell.length_a   1.000
_cell.length_b   1.000
_cell.length_c   1.000
_cell.angle_alpha   90.00
_cell.angle_beta   90.00
_cell.angle_gamma   90.00
#
_symmetry.space_group_name_H-M   'P 1'
#
loop_
_entity.id
_entity.type
_entity.pdbx_description
1 polymer ?
#
loop_
_entity_poly.entity_id
_entity_poly.type
_entity_poly.pdbx_seq_one_letter_code
_entity_poly.pdbx_strand_id
1 'polypeptide(L)'
;MAENIGEEESEVKSIEEELALDLKSFLTVDVSKQKEEIDTLISGVLAKLEEFCQVIENIRTESKDVLFTIAPVLHERCMETKPLFQQIDDLERFIAVVHNAVDDAENKVKIAEKELGSKNIKKILHNVPVPKFLQRKKEIQPYLKREVQGKDYEKPIGFKTEDYFEASFHLPLDDQLVSSTEEESND
;
A
#
# COMPACT_ATOMS: atom_id res chain seq x y z
N MET A 1 45.88 89.49 -52.97
CA MET A 1 44.87 89.85 -51.96
C MET A 1 43.49 89.26 -52.27
N ALA A 2 43.10 89.06 -53.54
CA ALA A 2 41.84 88.40 -53.90
C ALA A 2 41.86 86.85 -53.75
N GLU A 3 43.03 86.23 -53.84
CA GLU A 3 43.19 84.76 -53.75
C GLU A 3 42.97 84.24 -52.31
N ASN A 4 43.28 85.06 -51.30
CA ASN A 4 43.15 84.70 -49.87
C ASN A 4 41.71 84.73 -49.34
N ILE A 5 40.77 85.38 -50.06
CA ILE A 5 39.37 85.51 -49.64
C ILE A 5 38.54 84.30 -50.11
N GLY A 6 38.91 83.72 -51.25
CA GLY A 6 38.25 82.52 -51.78
C GLY A 6 38.58 81.25 -50.99
N GLU A 7 39.76 81.19 -50.36
CA GLU A 7 40.16 80.08 -49.50
C GLU A 7 39.41 80.12 -48.15
N GLU A 8 39.28 81.29 -47.52
CA GLU A 8 38.50 81.46 -46.27
C GLU A 8 37.01 81.11 -46.43
N GLU A 9 36.36 81.53 -47.53
CA GLU A 9 34.95 81.17 -47.78
C GLU A 9 34.75 79.67 -48.05
N SER A 10 35.75 78.99 -48.59
CA SER A 10 35.71 77.54 -48.81
C SER A 10 35.83 76.77 -47.50
N GLU A 11 36.69 77.23 -46.58
CA GLU A 11 36.86 76.61 -45.26
C GLU A 11 35.62 76.79 -44.38
N VAL A 12 34.98 77.97 -44.40
CA VAL A 12 33.77 78.23 -43.62
C VAL A 12 32.62 77.31 -44.05
N LYS A 13 32.41 77.11 -45.36
CA LYS A 13 31.39 76.17 -45.86
C LYS A 13 31.67 74.72 -45.46
N SER A 14 32.93 74.32 -45.47
CA SER A 14 33.33 72.98 -45.00
C SER A 14 32.98 72.77 -43.53
N ILE A 15 33.21 73.78 -42.69
CA ILE A 15 32.89 73.71 -41.25
C ILE A 15 31.38 73.71 -41.02
N GLU A 16 30.61 74.46 -41.80
CA GLU A 16 29.14 74.45 -41.73
C GLU A 16 28.56 73.08 -42.11
N GLU A 17 29.09 72.45 -43.16
CA GLU A 17 28.69 71.12 -43.58
C GLU A 17 29.05 70.05 -42.54
N GLU A 18 30.25 70.13 -41.96
CA GLU A 18 30.70 69.24 -40.88
C GLU A 18 29.82 69.40 -39.62
N LEU A 19 29.55 70.64 -39.20
CA LEU A 19 28.69 70.93 -38.05
C LEU A 19 27.25 70.46 -38.28
N ALA A 20 26.72 70.62 -39.50
CA ALA A 20 25.40 70.15 -39.86
C ALA A 20 25.30 68.61 -39.84
N LEU A 21 26.36 67.91 -40.25
CA LEU A 21 26.44 66.44 -40.18
C LEU A 21 26.54 65.95 -38.74
N ASP A 22 27.34 66.59 -37.90
CA ASP A 22 27.45 66.25 -36.48
C ASP A 22 26.14 66.49 -35.73
N LEU A 23 25.48 67.63 -35.98
CA LEU A 23 24.17 67.91 -35.39
C LEU A 23 23.11 66.90 -35.86
N LYS A 24 23.12 66.53 -37.15
CA LYS A 24 22.23 65.50 -37.70
C LYS A 24 22.46 64.15 -37.01
N SER A 25 23.71 63.76 -36.80
CA SER A 25 24.06 62.53 -36.07
C SER A 25 23.51 62.56 -34.64
N PHE A 26 23.68 63.69 -33.94
CA PHE A 26 23.19 63.85 -32.57
C PHE A 26 21.65 63.81 -32.44
N LEU A 27 20.95 64.28 -33.46
CA LEU A 27 19.47 64.27 -33.51
C LEU A 27 18.90 62.94 -34.02
N THR A 28 19.71 62.09 -34.66
CA THR A 28 19.27 60.81 -35.21
C THR A 28 19.48 59.71 -34.16
N VAL A 29 18.45 59.43 -33.38
CA VAL A 29 18.46 58.31 -32.43
C VAL A 29 17.95 57.05 -33.12
N ASP A 30 18.82 56.05 -33.28
CA ASP A 30 18.43 54.73 -33.74
C ASP A 30 17.92 53.88 -32.56
N VAL A 31 16.62 53.57 -32.57
CA VAL A 31 15.94 52.74 -31.57
C VAL A 31 15.67 51.32 -32.06
N SER A 32 16.17 50.95 -33.24
CA SER A 32 15.84 49.68 -33.91
C SER A 32 16.26 48.47 -33.08
N LYS A 33 17.42 48.57 -32.41
CA LYS A 33 17.95 47.52 -31.54
C LYS A 33 17.06 47.29 -30.31
N GLN A 34 16.66 48.34 -29.60
CA GLN A 34 15.80 48.21 -28.42
C GLN A 34 14.42 47.66 -28.81
N LYS A 35 13.92 48.04 -29.99
CA LYS A 35 12.68 47.48 -30.53
C LYS A 35 12.80 45.98 -30.77
N GLU A 36 13.87 45.53 -31.41
CA GLU A 36 14.11 44.10 -31.66
C GLU A 36 14.25 43.29 -30.36
N GLU A 37 14.95 43.83 -29.36
CA GLU A 37 15.08 43.23 -28.04
C GLU A 37 13.70 43.06 -27.36
N ILE A 38 12.83 44.07 -27.45
CA ILE A 38 11.47 44.02 -26.91
C ILE A 38 10.62 43.01 -27.69
N ASP A 39 10.65 43.03 -29.03
CA ASP A 39 9.89 42.10 -29.87
C ASP A 39 10.29 40.63 -29.58
N THR A 40 11.58 40.39 -29.36
CA THR A 40 12.10 39.07 -28.96
C THR A 40 11.60 38.66 -27.58
N LEU A 41 11.63 39.59 -26.61
CA LEU A 41 11.13 39.34 -25.26
C LEU A 41 9.63 39.02 -25.25
N ILE A 42 8.82 39.80 -25.98
CA ILE A 42 7.38 39.59 -26.10
C ILE A 42 7.11 38.21 -26.70
N SER A 43 7.80 37.87 -27.78
CA SER A 43 7.65 36.56 -28.44
C SER A 43 7.98 35.42 -27.49
N GLY A 44 9.05 35.55 -26.69
CA GLY A 44 9.41 34.55 -25.69
C GLY A 44 8.37 34.41 -24.57
N VAL A 45 7.80 35.52 -24.10
CA VAL A 45 6.73 35.48 -23.07
C VAL A 45 5.46 34.86 -23.62
N LEU A 46 5.08 35.16 -24.87
CA LEU A 46 3.92 34.56 -25.52
C LEU A 46 4.07 33.05 -25.70
N ALA A 47 5.25 32.58 -26.13
CA ALA A 47 5.54 31.16 -26.24
C ALA A 47 5.42 30.45 -24.88
N LYS A 48 5.94 31.07 -23.82
CA LYS A 48 5.84 30.52 -22.45
C LYS A 48 4.40 30.49 -21.93
N LEU A 49 3.59 31.49 -22.28
CA LEU A 49 2.17 31.50 -21.95
C LEU A 49 1.42 30.34 -22.62
N GLU A 50 1.71 30.08 -23.90
CA GLU A 50 1.14 28.95 -24.64
C GLU A 50 1.53 27.61 -23.99
N GLU A 51 2.79 27.45 -23.60
CA GLU A 51 3.27 26.28 -22.85
C GLU A 51 2.49 26.10 -21.53
N PHE A 52 2.31 27.18 -20.76
CA PHE A 52 1.54 27.11 -19.52
C PHE A 52 0.08 26.75 -19.74
N CYS A 53 -0.54 27.26 -20.81
CA CYS A 53 -1.91 26.86 -21.18
C CYS A 53 -1.97 25.36 -21.48
N GLN A 54 -0.98 24.81 -22.19
CA GLN A 54 -0.92 23.37 -22.46
C GLN A 54 -0.76 22.55 -21.17
N VAL A 55 0.12 22.97 -20.26
CA VAL A 55 0.32 22.28 -18.98
C VAL A 55 -0.96 22.31 -18.15
N ILE A 56 -1.69 23.43 -18.12
CA ILE A 56 -2.97 23.53 -17.40
C ILE A 56 -4.00 22.57 -17.99
N GLU A 57 -4.08 22.46 -19.32
CA GLU A 57 -5.03 21.55 -19.96
C GLU A 57 -4.69 20.09 -19.68
N ASN A 58 -3.40 19.74 -19.65
CA ASN A 58 -2.93 18.41 -19.27
C ASN A 58 -3.33 18.11 -17.82
N ILE A 59 -3.02 19.00 -16.88
CA ILE A 59 -3.41 18.84 -15.45
C ILE A 59 -4.91 18.67 -15.33
N ARG A 60 -5.71 19.45 -16.06
CA ARG A 60 -7.17 19.37 -16.03
C ARG A 60 -7.66 18.02 -16.55
N THR A 61 -7.04 17.50 -17.59
CA THR A 61 -7.39 16.20 -18.18
C THR A 61 -7.00 15.05 -17.25
N GLU A 62 -5.77 15.06 -16.72
CA GLU A 62 -5.29 14.09 -15.75
C GLU A 62 -6.14 14.09 -14.48
N SER A 63 -6.50 15.27 -13.97
CA SER A 63 -7.35 15.39 -12.78
C SER A 63 -8.73 14.78 -13.00
N LYS A 64 -9.31 14.94 -14.21
CA LYS A 64 -10.58 14.29 -14.56
C LYS A 64 -10.42 12.78 -14.62
N ASP A 65 -9.37 12.28 -15.26
CA ASP A 65 -9.15 10.84 -15.35
C ASP A 65 -8.95 10.21 -13.97
N VAL A 66 -8.21 10.86 -13.09
CA VAL A 66 -8.07 10.43 -11.70
C VAL A 66 -9.43 10.40 -10.99
N LEU A 67 -10.22 11.48 -11.11
CA LEU A 67 -11.48 11.61 -10.38
C LEU A 67 -12.58 10.66 -10.88
N PHE A 68 -12.67 10.48 -12.19
CA PHE A 68 -13.79 9.75 -12.81
C PHE A 68 -13.45 8.31 -13.19
N THR A 69 -12.17 7.98 -13.37
CA THR A 69 -11.73 6.64 -13.78
C THR A 69 -10.94 5.98 -12.67
N ILE A 70 -9.79 6.54 -12.30
CA ILE A 70 -8.81 5.83 -11.47
C ILE A 70 -9.31 5.68 -10.04
N ALA A 71 -9.83 6.74 -9.41
CA ALA A 71 -10.27 6.68 -8.01
C ALA A 71 -11.46 5.73 -7.80
N PRO A 72 -12.51 5.73 -8.64
CA PRO A 72 -13.60 4.75 -8.54
C PRO A 72 -13.12 3.31 -8.73
N VAL A 73 -12.29 3.05 -9.76
CA VAL A 73 -11.75 1.71 -10.02
C VAL A 73 -10.88 1.23 -8.85
N LEU A 74 -9.99 2.09 -8.33
CA LEU A 74 -9.18 1.76 -7.16
C LEU A 74 -10.06 1.47 -5.94
N HIS A 75 -11.11 2.27 -5.73
CA HIS A 75 -12.04 2.05 -4.63
C HIS A 75 -12.74 0.69 -4.73
N GLU A 76 -13.23 0.34 -5.93
CA GLU A 76 -13.85 -0.96 -6.20
C GLU A 76 -12.88 -2.11 -5.89
N ARG A 77 -11.64 -2.03 -6.36
CA ARG A 77 -10.60 -3.04 -6.08
C ARG A 77 -10.26 -3.14 -4.59
N CYS A 78 -10.23 -2.00 -3.88
CA CYS A 78 -10.08 -2.00 -2.43
C CYS A 78 -11.27 -2.65 -1.71
N MET A 79 -12.49 -2.47 -2.23
CA MET A 79 -13.68 -3.13 -1.66
C MET A 79 -13.72 -4.62 -1.97
N GLU A 80 -13.28 -5.05 -3.15
CA GLU A 80 -13.14 -6.47 -3.53
C GLU A 80 -12.14 -7.22 -2.64
N THR A 81 -11.06 -6.55 -2.24
CA THR A 81 -10.00 -7.15 -1.40
C THR A 81 -10.30 -7.12 0.09
N LYS A 82 -11.23 -6.28 0.54
CA LYS A 82 -11.59 -6.14 1.97
C LYS A 82 -12.08 -7.45 2.63
N PRO A 83 -12.95 -8.27 1.99
CA PRO A 83 -13.37 -9.55 2.56
C PRO A 83 -12.20 -10.51 2.81
N LEU A 84 -11.18 -10.49 1.94
CA LEU A 84 -10.01 -11.36 2.10
C LEU A 84 -9.19 -10.98 3.33
N PHE A 85 -9.00 -9.69 3.60
CA PHE A 85 -8.34 -9.25 4.85
C PHE A 85 -9.16 -9.65 6.08
N GLN A 86 -10.49 -9.52 6.01
CA GLN A 86 -11.35 -9.95 7.11
C GLN A 86 -11.27 -11.46 7.36
N GLN A 87 -11.15 -12.28 6.32
CA GLN A 87 -10.92 -13.72 6.46
C GLN A 87 -9.58 -14.04 7.12
N ILE A 88 -8.53 -13.26 6.84
CA ILE A 88 -7.24 -13.42 7.50
C ILE A 88 -7.38 -13.10 9.00
N ASP A 89 -8.03 -11.99 9.35
CA ASP A 89 -8.26 -11.59 10.75
C ASP A 89 -9.08 -12.65 11.52
N ASP A 90 -10.11 -13.23 10.90
CA ASP A 90 -10.94 -14.27 11.50
C ASP A 90 -10.15 -15.57 11.72
N LEU A 91 -9.27 -15.92 10.77
CA LEU A 91 -8.37 -17.06 10.91
C LEU A 91 -7.36 -16.85 12.04
N GLU A 92 -6.77 -15.66 12.16
CA GLU A 92 -5.86 -15.34 13.26
C GLU A 92 -6.54 -15.46 14.63
N ARG A 93 -7.78 -14.96 14.74
CA ARG A 93 -8.59 -15.11 15.96
C ARG A 93 -8.87 -16.58 16.25
N PHE A 94 -9.23 -17.37 15.25
CA PHE A 94 -9.48 -18.79 15.43
C PHE A 94 -8.23 -19.52 15.93
N ILE A 95 -7.07 -19.26 15.34
CA ILE A 95 -5.79 -19.83 15.78
C ILE A 95 -5.51 -19.52 17.25
N ALA A 96 -5.79 -18.29 17.70
CA ALA A 96 -5.63 -17.91 19.10
C ALA A 96 -6.56 -18.73 20.04
N VAL A 97 -7.79 -19.01 19.62
CA VAL A 97 -8.72 -19.86 20.38
C VAL A 97 -8.21 -21.31 20.45
N VAL A 98 -7.76 -21.87 19.32
CA VAL A 98 -7.20 -23.22 19.28
C VAL A 98 -5.99 -23.34 20.19
N HIS A 99 -5.08 -22.36 20.14
CA HIS A 99 -3.91 -22.29 21.00
C HIS A 99 -4.30 -22.36 22.48
N ASN A 100 -5.22 -21.50 22.92
CA ASN A 100 -5.66 -21.47 24.32
C ASN A 100 -6.34 -22.79 24.75
N ALA A 101 -7.12 -23.42 23.87
CA ALA A 101 -7.75 -24.71 24.15
C ALA A 101 -6.73 -25.85 24.28
N VAL A 102 -5.69 -25.86 23.44
CA VAL A 102 -4.59 -26.82 23.52
C VAL A 102 -3.79 -26.62 24.80
N ASP A 103 -3.46 -25.37 25.16
CA ASP A 103 -2.77 -25.04 26.41
C ASP A 103 -3.56 -25.50 27.64
N ASP A 104 -4.87 -25.25 27.69
CA ASP A 104 -5.75 -25.72 28.78
C ASP A 104 -5.75 -27.25 28.86
N ALA A 105 -5.88 -27.93 27.72
CA ALA A 105 -5.87 -29.38 27.66
C ALA A 105 -4.52 -29.96 28.13
N GLU A 106 -3.39 -29.41 27.67
CA GLU A 106 -2.06 -29.80 28.12
C GLU A 106 -1.87 -29.60 29.63
N ASN A 107 -2.30 -28.47 30.16
CA ASN A 107 -2.19 -28.19 31.59
C ASN A 107 -3.02 -29.17 32.43
N LYS A 108 -4.25 -29.47 32.00
CA LYS A 108 -5.10 -30.48 32.66
C LYS A 108 -4.49 -31.87 32.61
N VAL A 109 -3.87 -32.27 31.50
CA VAL A 109 -3.13 -33.54 31.39
C VAL A 109 -1.93 -33.57 32.34
N LYS A 110 -1.10 -32.51 32.34
CA LYS A 110 0.05 -32.40 33.26
C LYS A 110 -0.37 -32.53 34.73
N ILE A 111 -1.50 -31.92 35.12
CA ILE A 111 -2.06 -32.04 36.48
C ILE A 111 -2.49 -33.48 36.77
N ALA A 112 -3.25 -34.10 35.87
CA ALA A 112 -3.71 -35.48 36.03
C ALA A 112 -2.55 -36.48 36.13
N GLU A 113 -1.51 -36.32 35.31
CA GLU A 113 -0.29 -37.13 35.35
C GLU A 113 0.45 -36.95 36.67
N LYS A 114 0.55 -35.72 37.19
CA LYS A 114 1.18 -35.45 38.49
C LYS A 114 0.43 -36.09 39.66
N GLU A 115 -0.90 -36.05 39.64
CA GLU A 115 -1.73 -36.67 40.68
C GLU A 115 -1.69 -38.20 40.61
N LEU A 116 -1.71 -38.78 39.42
CA LEU A 116 -1.66 -40.22 39.23
C LEU A 116 -0.25 -40.80 39.46
N GLY A 117 0.78 -40.07 39.04
CA GLY A 117 2.11 -40.58 38.72
C GLY A 117 3.11 -40.80 39.86
N SER A 118 2.77 -40.66 41.15
CA SER A 118 3.81 -40.92 42.17
C SER A 118 3.41 -41.48 43.52
N LYS A 119 2.19 -41.21 44.02
CA LYS A 119 1.83 -41.62 45.40
C LYS A 119 0.59 -42.51 45.49
N ASN A 120 -0.27 -42.51 44.47
CA ASN A 120 -1.51 -43.26 44.47
C ASN A 120 -1.32 -44.73 44.06
N ILE A 121 -0.40 -45.03 43.14
CA ILE A 121 -0.09 -46.42 42.73
C ILE A 121 0.52 -47.22 43.90
N LYS A 122 1.40 -46.60 44.69
CA LYS A 122 1.98 -47.22 45.90
C LYS A 122 0.92 -47.47 46.98
N LYS A 123 -0.03 -46.52 47.17
CA LYS A 123 -1.14 -46.70 48.11
C LYS A 123 -2.14 -47.77 47.65
N ILE A 124 -2.40 -47.90 46.35
CA ILE A 124 -3.28 -48.93 45.81
C ILE A 124 -2.65 -50.32 45.94
N LEU A 125 -1.33 -50.44 45.75
CA LEU A 125 -0.62 -51.72 45.90
C LEU A 125 -0.34 -52.10 47.36
N HIS A 126 -0.19 -51.14 48.28
CA HIS A 126 0.05 -51.47 49.71
C HIS A 126 -1.20 -51.93 50.47
N ASN A 127 -2.40 -51.72 49.92
CA ASN A 127 -3.67 -52.10 50.54
C ASN A 127 -4.27 -53.40 49.99
N VAL A 128 -3.52 -54.17 49.19
CA VAL A 128 -3.95 -55.49 48.72
C VAL A 128 -3.38 -56.57 49.66
N PRO A 129 -4.20 -57.22 50.51
CA PRO A 129 -3.77 -58.43 51.19
C PRO A 129 -3.62 -59.51 50.13
N VAL A 130 -2.42 -60.08 49.98
CA VAL A 130 -2.18 -61.16 49.01
C VAL A 130 -2.97 -62.40 49.45
N PRO A 131 -4.04 -62.83 48.73
CA PRO A 131 -4.88 -63.93 49.21
C PRO A 131 -4.35 -65.28 48.73
N LYS A 132 -4.26 -66.26 49.66
CA LYS A 132 -3.88 -67.66 49.41
C LYS A 132 -4.95 -68.48 48.66
N PHE A 133 -5.62 -67.90 47.67
CA PHE A 133 -6.73 -68.55 46.94
C PHE A 133 -6.65 -68.42 45.40
N LEU A 134 -5.46 -68.19 44.84
CA LEU A 134 -5.19 -68.30 43.39
C LEU A 134 -5.19 -69.76 42.89
N GLN A 135 -6.15 -70.58 43.35
CA GLN A 135 -6.45 -71.90 42.80
C GLN A 135 -7.95 -72.19 42.85
N ARG A 136 -8.74 -71.51 42.02
CA ARG A 136 -9.72 -72.13 41.09
C ARG A 136 -10.71 -71.11 40.53
N LYS A 137 -10.84 -71.16 39.20
CA LYS A 137 -11.93 -70.73 38.30
C LYS A 137 -12.63 -69.40 38.62
N LYS A 138 -12.32 -68.38 37.81
CA LYS A 138 -13.05 -67.11 37.71
C LYS A 138 -14.11 -67.21 36.61
N GLU A 139 -15.36 -67.24 37.01
CA GLU A 139 -16.48 -66.77 36.19
C GLU A 139 -16.49 -65.24 36.28
N ILE A 140 -16.59 -64.59 35.12
CA ILE A 140 -16.39 -63.15 34.94
C ILE A 140 -17.63 -62.43 35.48
N GLN A 141 -17.52 -61.88 36.69
CA GLN A 141 -18.47 -60.90 37.24
C GLN A 141 -17.91 -59.49 36.98
N PRO A 142 -18.78 -58.51 36.67
CA PRO A 142 -18.42 -57.27 36.00
C PRO A 142 -17.48 -56.43 36.86
N TYR A 143 -16.48 -55.87 36.19
CA TYR A 143 -15.58 -54.88 36.73
C TYR A 143 -16.34 -53.85 37.56
N LEU A 144 -15.90 -53.70 38.80
CA LEU A 144 -16.28 -52.67 39.73
C LEU A 144 -16.37 -51.32 38.99
N LYS A 145 -17.58 -50.78 38.86
CA LYS A 145 -17.80 -49.34 38.79
C LYS A 145 -17.29 -48.76 40.11
N ARG A 146 -15.98 -48.57 40.22
CA ARG A 146 -15.43 -47.64 41.19
C ARG A 146 -15.79 -46.27 40.63
N GLU A 147 -16.85 -45.68 41.18
CA GLU A 147 -17.04 -44.24 41.09
C GLU A 147 -15.77 -43.61 41.63
N VAL A 148 -14.89 -43.18 40.72
CA VAL A 148 -13.97 -42.12 41.02
C VAL A 148 -14.89 -40.97 41.40
N GLN A 149 -14.92 -40.61 42.68
CA GLN A 149 -15.51 -39.34 43.10
C GLN A 149 -14.69 -38.25 42.42
N GLY A 150 -15.02 -37.96 41.17
CA GLY A 150 -14.45 -36.92 40.35
C GLY A 150 -14.96 -35.60 40.86
N LYS A 151 -14.47 -35.17 42.03
CA LYS A 151 -14.84 -33.85 42.55
C LYS A 151 -14.24 -32.72 41.73
N ASP A 152 -13.21 -32.97 40.91
CA ASP A 152 -12.50 -31.90 40.22
C ASP A 152 -12.19 -32.19 38.73
N TYR A 153 -12.86 -33.16 38.09
CA TYR A 153 -12.72 -33.29 36.63
C TYR A 153 -13.48 -32.17 35.94
N GLU A 154 -12.74 -31.16 35.47
CA GLU A 154 -13.26 -30.11 34.60
C GLU A 154 -12.90 -30.42 33.14
N LYS A 155 -13.92 -30.50 32.29
CA LYS A 155 -13.75 -30.74 30.85
C LYS A 155 -12.84 -29.64 30.25
N PRO A 156 -11.86 -29.99 29.40
CA PRO A 156 -11.11 -29.00 28.63
C PRO A 156 -12.02 -28.12 27.77
N ILE A 157 -11.60 -26.87 27.54
CA ILE A 157 -12.33 -25.95 26.68
C ILE A 157 -12.34 -26.53 25.26
N GLY A 158 -13.53 -26.80 24.73
CA GLY A 158 -13.72 -27.22 23.34
C GLY A 158 -13.96 -26.01 22.45
N PHE A 159 -13.48 -26.06 21.21
CA PHE A 159 -13.84 -25.10 20.18
C PHE A 159 -14.49 -25.85 19.02
N LYS A 160 -15.36 -25.16 18.28
CA LYS A 160 -15.92 -25.65 17.03
C LYS A 160 -15.56 -24.67 15.94
N THR A 161 -15.07 -25.18 14.82
CA THR A 161 -14.70 -24.38 13.66
C THR A 161 -15.92 -23.64 13.08
N GLU A 162 -17.11 -24.25 13.19
CA GLU A 162 -18.37 -23.64 12.73
C GLU A 162 -18.75 -22.36 13.49
N ASP A 163 -18.24 -22.15 14.70
CA ASP A 163 -18.53 -20.96 15.50
C ASP A 163 -17.68 -19.74 15.07
N TYR A 164 -16.68 -19.94 14.21
CA TYR A 164 -15.70 -18.91 13.79
C TYR A 164 -15.66 -18.65 12.28
N PHE A 165 -16.17 -19.56 11.46
CA PHE A 165 -16.25 -19.38 10.00
C PHE A 165 -17.67 -19.60 9.50
N GLU A 166 -18.21 -18.65 8.74
CA GLU A 166 -19.48 -18.83 8.04
C GLU A 166 -19.32 -19.81 6.87
N ALA A 167 -20.33 -20.64 6.60
CA ALA A 167 -20.28 -21.71 5.59
C ALA A 167 -20.13 -21.20 4.14
N SER A 168 -20.23 -19.90 3.89
CA SER A 168 -20.10 -19.27 2.58
C SER A 168 -18.67 -18.81 2.32
N PHE A 169 -17.75 -19.78 2.18
CA PHE A 169 -16.46 -19.56 1.51
C PHE A 169 -16.71 -19.44 -0.01
N HIS A 170 -17.17 -18.28 -0.47
CA HIS A 170 -17.24 -17.99 -1.89
C HIS A 170 -16.01 -17.14 -2.26
N LEU A 171 -14.90 -17.79 -2.62
CA LEU A 171 -13.85 -17.11 -3.37
C LEU A 171 -14.43 -16.83 -4.77
N PRO A 172 -14.52 -15.57 -5.21
CA PRO A 172 -14.46 -15.29 -6.62
C PRO A 172 -12.98 -15.44 -7.00
N LEU A 173 -12.55 -16.66 -7.31
CA LEU A 173 -11.36 -16.85 -8.12
C LEU A 173 -11.75 -16.39 -9.53
N ASP A 174 -11.53 -15.10 -9.81
CA ASP A 174 -11.71 -14.54 -11.13
C ASP A 174 -10.65 -15.16 -12.07
N ASP A 175 -11.08 -16.14 -12.86
CA ASP A 175 -10.32 -16.91 -13.84
C ASP A 175 -9.96 -16.08 -15.09
N GLN A 176 -9.91 -14.75 -14.99
CA GLN A 176 -9.90 -13.82 -16.13
C GLN A 176 -8.58 -13.04 -16.32
N LEU A 177 -7.52 -13.33 -15.55
CA LEU A 177 -6.25 -12.61 -15.64
C LEU A 177 -5.26 -13.14 -16.69
N VAL A 178 -5.68 -14.03 -17.62
CA VAL A 178 -4.78 -14.63 -18.63
C VAL A 178 -5.34 -14.55 -20.07
N SER A 179 -5.98 -13.43 -20.48
CA SER A 179 -6.40 -13.29 -21.89
C SER A 179 -6.13 -11.94 -22.56
N SER A 180 -5.37 -11.03 -21.95
CA SER A 180 -5.06 -9.73 -22.59
C SER A 180 -3.56 -9.51 -22.80
N THR A 181 -2.90 -10.47 -23.45
CA THR A 181 -1.65 -10.22 -24.18
C THR A 181 -1.64 -11.08 -25.44
N GLU A 182 -2.40 -10.68 -26.46
CA GLU A 182 -2.10 -10.98 -27.87
C GLU A 182 -3.10 -10.23 -28.75
N GLU A 183 -2.59 -9.71 -29.86
CA GLU A 183 -3.28 -9.03 -30.98
C GLU A 183 -3.53 -7.52 -30.86
N GLU A 184 -2.55 -6.73 -31.30
CA GLU A 184 -2.73 -5.93 -32.52
C GLU A 184 -1.36 -5.51 -33.09
N SER A 185 -0.82 -6.39 -33.93
CA SER A 185 0.05 -6.00 -35.04
C SER A 185 -0.65 -6.45 -36.32
N ASN A 186 -1.37 -5.53 -36.97
CA ASN A 186 -1.60 -5.61 -38.40
C ASN A 186 -2.06 -4.25 -38.95
N ASP A 187 -1.39 -3.87 -40.02
CA ASP A 187 -1.51 -2.69 -40.90
C ASP A 187 -0.93 -1.35 -40.41
#